data_AF-A0A0B8PR89-F1
#
_entry.id   AF-A0A0B8PR89-F1
#
_cell.length_a   1.000
_cell.length_b   1.000
_cell.length_c   1.000
_cell.angle_alpha   90.00
_cell.angle_beta   90.00
_cell.angle_gamma   90.00
#
_symmetry.space_group_name_H-M   'P 1'
#
loop_
_entity.id
_entity.type
_entity.pdbx_description
1 polymer ?
#
loop_
_entity_poly.entity_id
_entity_poly.type
_entity_poly.pdbx_seq_one_letter_code
_entity_poly.pdbx_strand_id
1 'polypeptide(L)'
;MNLPPPATEQELLTRAHHLTGYTLGELAQELGITPPKDLRRDKGWVGQLIERHLGAEAGSRPEQDFLHLGIELKTIPLSHSGAPLESTFVSVAPLTGISGLKWEECHVRQKLSRVLWIPVEGEREIPLSDRHVGVPLLWSPNQEQEQLLRNDWKN
;
A
#
# COMPACT_ATOMS: atom_id res chain seq x y z
N MET A 1 1.42 -19.22 8.07
CA MET A 1 2.88 -19.33 7.82
C MET A 1 3.41 -17.92 7.60
N ASN A 2 4.61 -17.59 8.09
CA ASN A 2 5.22 -16.29 7.83
C ASN A 2 6.03 -16.41 6.54
N LEU A 3 5.57 -15.79 5.45
CA LEU A 3 6.27 -15.78 4.17
C LEU A 3 7.52 -14.89 4.29
N PRO A 4 8.72 -15.35 3.90
CA PRO A 4 9.91 -14.50 3.96
C PRO A 4 9.80 -13.32 2.97
N PRO A 5 10.49 -12.20 3.23
CA PRO A 5 10.55 -11.09 2.29
C PRO A 5 11.01 -11.54 0.90
N PRO A 6 10.41 -11.01 -0.19
CA PRO A 6 10.79 -11.35 -1.55
C PRO A 6 12.20 -10.86 -1.84
N ALA A 7 13.04 -11.66 -2.47
CA ALA A 7 14.44 -11.30 -2.72
C ALA A 7 14.61 -10.28 -3.86
N THR A 8 13.61 -10.16 -4.75
CA THR A 8 13.67 -9.29 -5.94
C THR A 8 12.35 -8.58 -6.20
N GLU A 9 12.40 -7.46 -6.91
CA GLU A 9 11.20 -6.76 -7.41
C GLU A 9 10.33 -7.69 -8.26
N GLN A 10 10.95 -8.53 -9.11
CA GLN A 10 10.21 -9.48 -9.94
C GLN A 10 9.47 -10.53 -9.11
N GLU A 11 10.10 -11.05 -8.06
CA GLU A 11 9.44 -11.99 -7.15
C GLU A 11 8.26 -11.33 -6.42
N LEU A 12 8.44 -10.10 -5.91
CA LEU A 12 7.38 -9.32 -5.29
C LEU A 12 6.20 -9.13 -6.26
N LEU A 13 6.48 -8.72 -7.49
CA LEU A 13 5.45 -8.54 -8.53
C LEU A 13 4.74 -9.85 -8.86
N THR A 14 5.47 -10.96 -9.00
CA THR A 14 4.87 -12.28 -9.22
C THR A 14 3.92 -12.65 -8.08
N ARG A 15 4.33 -12.48 -6.82
CA ARG A 15 3.47 -12.71 -5.64
C ARG A 15 2.23 -11.81 -5.67
N ALA A 16 2.39 -10.52 -5.98
CA ALA A 16 1.28 -9.58 -6.08
C ALA A 16 0.30 -9.94 -7.20
N HIS A 17 0.80 -10.37 -8.37
CA HIS A 17 -0.05 -10.82 -9.45
C HIS A 17 -0.86 -12.06 -9.07
N HIS A 18 -0.30 -12.98 -8.27
CA HIS A 18 -1.02 -14.14 -7.77
C HIS A 18 -2.24 -13.79 -6.91
N LEU A 19 -2.31 -12.61 -6.30
CA LEU A 19 -3.46 -12.16 -5.51
C LEU A 19 -4.62 -11.65 -6.38
N THR A 20 -4.36 -11.35 -7.66
CA THR A 20 -5.37 -10.77 -8.56
C THR A 20 -6.59 -11.69 -8.66
N GLY A 21 -7.78 -11.12 -8.45
CA GLY A 21 -9.05 -11.82 -8.56
C GLY A 21 -9.44 -12.65 -7.33
N TYR A 22 -8.59 -12.77 -6.31
CA TYR A 22 -9.01 -13.33 -5.03
C TYR A 22 -9.85 -12.33 -4.26
N THR A 23 -10.81 -12.84 -3.50
CA THR A 23 -11.53 -12.06 -2.50
C THR A 23 -10.69 -11.87 -1.23
N LEU A 24 -10.91 -10.78 -0.51
CA LEU A 24 -10.25 -10.56 0.79
C LEU A 24 -10.59 -11.68 1.81
N GLY A 25 -11.77 -12.28 1.69
CA GLY A 25 -12.21 -13.41 2.51
C GLY A 25 -11.39 -14.68 2.25
N GLU A 26 -11.17 -15.04 0.98
CA GLU A 26 -10.32 -16.17 0.61
C GLU A 26 -8.89 -15.95 1.10
N LEU A 27 -8.31 -14.77 0.86
CA LEU A 27 -6.97 -14.42 1.34
C LEU A 27 -6.87 -14.48 2.86
N ALA A 28 -7.90 -14.02 3.59
CA ALA A 28 -7.92 -14.11 5.04
C ALA A 28 -8.02 -15.56 5.53
N GLN A 29 -8.83 -16.38 4.86
CA GLN A 29 -8.99 -17.80 5.17
C GLN A 29 -7.67 -18.57 5.01
N GLU A 30 -6.89 -18.31 3.97
CA GLU A 30 -5.56 -18.92 3.77
C GLU A 30 -4.59 -18.65 4.93
N LEU A 31 -4.74 -17.50 5.59
CA LEU A 31 -3.94 -17.11 6.74
C LEU A 31 -4.59 -17.47 8.09
N GLY A 32 -5.79 -18.07 8.09
CA GLY A 32 -6.56 -18.35 9.30
C GLY A 32 -7.02 -17.09 10.04
N ILE A 33 -7.20 -15.98 9.32
CA ILE A 33 -7.65 -14.69 9.86
C ILE A 33 -9.15 -14.57 9.62
N THR A 34 -9.90 -14.11 10.62
CA THR A 34 -11.30 -13.74 10.44
C THR A 34 -11.40 -12.29 9.94
N PRO A 35 -11.98 -12.03 8.76
CA PRO A 35 -12.23 -10.66 8.31
C PRO A 35 -13.12 -9.90 9.29
N PRO A 36 -12.84 -8.62 9.57
CA PRO A 36 -13.80 -7.79 10.28
C PRO A 36 -15.05 -7.58 9.42
N LYS A 37 -16.18 -7.25 10.05
CA LYS A 37 -17.42 -6.96 9.32
C LYS A 37 -17.28 -5.72 8.42
N ASP A 38 -16.52 -4.73 8.89
CA ASP A 38 -16.27 -3.47 8.20
C ASP A 38 -14.98 -2.81 8.71
N LEU A 39 -14.50 -1.79 7.99
CA LEU A 39 -13.24 -1.10 8.28
C LEU A 39 -13.37 0.09 9.24
N ARG A 40 -14.49 0.25 9.98
CA ARG A 40 -14.69 1.43 10.85
C ARG A 40 -13.68 1.49 11.99
N ARG A 41 -13.32 0.32 12.55
CA ARG A 41 -12.34 0.18 13.65
C ARG A 41 -10.96 -0.26 13.15
N ASP A 42 -10.91 -1.00 12.05
CA ASP A 42 -9.70 -1.66 11.54
C ASP A 42 -9.29 -1.12 10.17
N LYS A 43 -9.09 0.20 10.07
CA LYS A 43 -8.80 0.89 8.80
C LYS A 43 -7.58 0.35 8.04
N GLY A 44 -6.61 -0.23 8.75
CA GLY A 44 -5.39 -0.82 8.17
C GLY A 44 -5.49 -2.31 7.83
N TRP A 45 -6.64 -2.95 8.07
CA TRP A 45 -6.75 -4.42 7.97
C TRP A 45 -6.43 -4.94 6.56
N VAL A 46 -6.90 -4.26 5.51
CA VAL A 46 -6.63 -4.66 4.12
C VAL A 46 -5.13 -4.60 3.83
N GLY A 47 -4.45 -3.51 4.20
CA GLY A 47 -3.00 -3.38 4.06
C GLY A 47 -2.26 -4.53 4.75
N GLN A 48 -2.59 -4.79 6.02
CA GLN A 48 -1.98 -5.87 6.81
C GLN A 48 -2.22 -7.26 6.23
N LEU A 49 -3.39 -7.50 5.63
CA LEU A 49 -3.68 -8.76 4.96
C LEU A 49 -2.75 -8.95 3.74
N ILE A 50 -2.63 -7.92 2.90
CA ILE A 50 -1.78 -7.95 1.71
C ILE A 50 -0.29 -8.03 2.08
N GLU A 51 0.16 -7.27 3.09
CA GLU A 51 1.53 -7.34 3.64
C GLU A 51 1.94 -8.79 3.97
N ARG A 52 1.07 -9.53 4.65
CA ARG A 52 1.34 -10.94 5.03
C ARG A 52 1.45 -11.87 3.83
N HIS A 53 0.63 -11.65 2.80
CA HIS A 53 0.66 -12.42 1.56
C HIS A 53 1.87 -12.12 0.68
N LEU A 54 2.40 -10.90 0.77
CA LEU A 54 3.59 -10.50 0.02
C LEU A 54 4.90 -10.74 0.77
N GLY A 55 4.84 -10.99 2.08
CA GLY A 55 6.01 -11.17 2.94
C GLY A 55 6.66 -9.85 3.33
N ALA A 56 5.88 -8.77 3.49
CA ALA A 56 6.40 -7.49 3.95
C ALA A 56 7.12 -7.64 5.31
N GLU A 57 8.13 -6.81 5.53
CA GLU A 57 8.91 -6.85 6.76
C GLU A 57 8.03 -6.38 7.93
N ALA A 58 7.75 -7.29 8.88
CA ALA A 58 6.81 -7.00 9.96
C ALA A 58 7.31 -5.84 10.86
N GLY A 59 6.51 -4.79 10.95
CA GLY A 59 6.68 -3.72 11.93
C GLY A 59 6.25 -2.37 11.38
N SER A 60 5.53 -1.58 12.18
CA SER A 60 5.07 -0.22 11.85
C SER A 60 6.22 0.80 11.85
N ARG A 61 7.34 0.46 11.23
CA ARG A 61 8.47 1.37 11.08
C ARG A 61 8.09 2.47 10.09
N PRO A 62 8.63 3.68 10.23
CA PRO A 62 8.42 4.74 9.25
C PRO A 62 9.09 4.45 7.89
N GLU A 63 9.78 3.33 7.77
CA GLU A 63 10.48 2.85 6.57
C GLU A 63 9.48 2.29 5.54
N GLN A 64 10.01 1.91 4.37
CA GLN A 64 9.24 1.23 3.32
C GLN A 64 9.00 -0.24 3.67
N ASP A 65 7.89 -0.81 3.19
CA ASP A 65 7.45 -2.17 3.55
C ASP A 65 8.40 -3.28 3.04
N PHE A 66 9.16 -2.99 1.98
CA PHE A 66 10.24 -3.83 1.46
C PHE A 66 11.53 -3.00 1.39
N LEU A 67 12.18 -2.80 2.53
CA LEU A 67 13.30 -1.85 2.67
C LEU A 67 14.46 -2.17 1.71
N HIS A 68 14.82 -3.44 1.59
CA HIS A 68 15.92 -3.88 0.71
C HIS A 68 15.63 -3.73 -0.77
N LEU A 69 14.35 -3.66 -1.16
CA LEU A 69 13.92 -3.36 -2.53
C LEU A 69 13.67 -1.87 -2.75
N GLY A 70 13.59 -1.09 -1.67
CA GLY A 70 13.18 0.31 -1.70
C GLY A 70 11.75 0.50 -2.21
N ILE A 71 10.84 -0.43 -1.90
CA ILE A 71 9.44 -0.43 -2.38
C ILE A 71 8.47 -0.24 -1.20
N GLU A 72 7.57 0.72 -1.32
CA GLU A 72 6.42 0.90 -0.44
C GLU A 72 5.21 0.13 -1.00
N LEU A 73 4.43 -0.52 -0.14
CA LEU A 73 3.16 -1.16 -0.47
C LEU A 73 2.00 -0.23 -0.13
N LYS A 74 1.07 -0.04 -1.08
CA LYS A 74 -0.17 0.70 -0.81
C LYS A 74 -1.36 0.00 -1.42
N THR A 75 -2.38 -0.27 -0.60
CA THR A 75 -3.69 -0.68 -1.07
C THR A 75 -4.51 0.55 -1.42
N ILE A 76 -5.25 0.53 -2.53
CA ILE A 76 -6.10 1.65 -2.97
C ILE A 76 -7.53 1.16 -3.25
N PRO A 77 -8.55 1.67 -2.53
CA PRO A 77 -9.94 1.31 -2.79
C PRO A 77 -10.43 1.99 -4.06
N LEU A 78 -10.92 1.21 -5.02
CA LEU A 78 -11.47 1.71 -6.28
C LEU A 78 -12.98 1.49 -6.38
N SER A 79 -13.66 2.40 -7.08
CA SER A 79 -15.06 2.28 -7.49
C SER A 79 -15.22 1.28 -8.64
N HIS A 80 -16.47 0.97 -9.00
CA HIS A 80 -16.80 0.21 -10.22
C HIS A 80 -16.22 0.83 -11.51
N SER A 81 -16.02 2.16 -11.53
CA SER A 81 -15.42 2.87 -12.66
C SER A 81 -13.88 2.92 -12.62
N GLY A 82 -13.25 2.29 -11.62
CA GLY A 82 -11.80 2.32 -11.41
C GLY A 82 -11.29 3.63 -10.81
N ALA A 83 -12.17 4.50 -10.32
CA ALA A 83 -11.78 5.75 -9.68
C ALA A 83 -11.41 5.50 -8.19
N PRO A 84 -10.33 6.11 -7.68
CA PRO A 84 -10.04 6.07 -6.24
C PRO A 84 -11.18 6.65 -5.41
N LEU A 85 -11.64 5.90 -4.41
CA LEU A 85 -12.73 6.33 -3.52
C LEU A 85 -12.26 7.19 -2.34
N GLU A 86 -10.99 7.09 -1.98
CA GLU A 86 -10.41 7.78 -0.83
C GLU A 86 -9.02 8.33 -1.19
N SER A 87 -8.56 9.34 -0.43
CA SER A 87 -7.16 9.76 -0.49
C SER A 87 -6.27 8.69 0.12
N THR A 88 -5.03 8.59 -0.36
CA THR A 88 -4.06 7.65 0.18
C THR A 88 -3.17 8.33 1.22
N PHE A 89 -3.07 7.72 2.40
CA PHE A 89 -2.12 8.15 3.42
C PHE A 89 -0.67 7.83 3.00
N VAL A 90 0.21 8.82 3.09
CA VAL A 90 1.63 8.68 2.77
C VAL A 90 2.47 8.64 4.04
N SER A 91 2.43 9.71 4.84
CA SER A 91 3.15 9.78 6.11
C SER A 91 2.56 10.86 7.02
N VAL A 92 2.88 10.79 8.31
CA VAL A 92 2.62 11.90 9.23
C VAL A 92 3.58 13.04 8.92
N ALA A 93 3.07 14.26 8.80
CA ALA A 93 3.89 15.45 8.68
C ALA A 93 4.47 15.83 10.07
N PRO A 94 5.80 15.90 10.24
CA PRO A 94 6.39 16.35 11.49
C PRO A 94 6.05 17.83 11.75
N LEU A 95 5.47 18.14 12.90
CA LEU A 95 5.11 19.52 13.29
C LEU A 95 6.26 20.28 13.96
N THR A 96 7.35 19.58 14.29
CA THR A 96 8.56 20.13 14.94
C THR A 96 9.79 19.51 14.30
N GLY A 97 10.96 20.18 14.41
CA GLY A 97 12.21 19.66 13.84
C GLY A 97 12.30 19.71 12.31
N ILE A 98 11.44 20.47 11.63
CA ILE A 98 11.40 20.60 10.17
C ILE A 98 12.36 21.65 9.59
N SER A 99 12.98 22.49 10.44
CA SER A 99 13.88 23.54 9.96
C SER A 99 15.11 22.93 9.29
N GLY A 100 15.31 23.27 8.02
CA GLY A 100 16.44 22.78 7.22
C GLY A 100 16.21 21.43 6.53
N LEU A 101 15.05 20.79 6.71
CA LEU A 101 14.74 19.54 5.99
C LEU A 101 14.59 19.83 4.50
N LYS A 102 15.22 19.01 3.66
CA LYS A 102 15.15 19.14 2.20
C LYS A 102 14.19 18.12 1.62
N TRP A 103 13.57 18.44 0.48
CA TRP A 103 12.70 17.52 -0.25
C TRP A 103 13.42 16.18 -0.53
N GLU A 104 14.68 16.28 -0.92
CA GLU A 104 15.52 15.14 -1.29
C GLU A 104 15.73 14.16 -0.12
N GLU A 105 15.57 14.62 1.11
CA GLU A 105 15.83 13.89 2.36
C GLU A 105 14.52 13.57 3.13
N CYS A 106 13.35 13.95 2.61
CA CYS A 106 12.09 13.81 3.34
C CYS A 106 11.46 12.42 3.20
N HIS A 107 10.77 11.96 4.27
CA HIS A 107 10.10 10.66 4.29
C HIS A 107 8.99 10.53 3.23
N VAL A 108 8.31 11.63 2.90
CA VAL A 108 7.26 11.66 1.87
C VAL A 108 7.85 11.23 0.52
N ARG A 109 8.97 11.84 0.12
CA ARG A 109 9.68 11.50 -1.11
C ARG A 109 10.18 10.06 -1.06
N GLN A 110 10.79 9.63 0.05
CA GLN A 110 11.27 8.26 0.19
C GLN A 110 10.14 7.24 -0.04
N LYS A 111 8.99 7.42 0.63
CA LYS A 111 7.84 6.51 0.50
C LYS A 111 7.20 6.53 -0.89
N LEU A 112 7.22 7.67 -1.58
CA LEU A 112 6.63 7.79 -2.91
C LEU A 112 7.60 7.47 -4.05
N SER A 113 8.89 7.26 -3.79
CA SER A 113 9.90 7.00 -4.83
C SER A 113 9.62 5.74 -5.67
N ARG A 114 9.05 4.70 -5.05
CA ARG A 114 8.67 3.43 -5.67
C ARG A 114 7.52 2.83 -4.86
N VAL A 115 6.35 2.71 -5.48
CA VAL A 115 5.13 2.24 -4.81
C VAL A 115 4.52 1.09 -5.58
N LEU A 116 4.32 -0.04 -4.91
CA LEU A 116 3.48 -1.13 -5.36
C LEU A 116 2.03 -0.84 -4.94
N TRP A 117 1.21 -0.43 -5.91
CA TRP A 117 -0.22 -0.24 -5.73
C TRP A 117 -0.97 -1.55 -5.89
N ILE A 118 -1.81 -1.87 -4.91
CA ILE A 118 -2.72 -3.02 -4.92
C ILE A 118 -4.16 -2.48 -4.92
N PRO A 119 -4.82 -2.42 -6.08
CA PRO A 119 -6.23 -2.05 -6.14
C PRO A 119 -7.10 -3.06 -5.40
N VAL A 120 -8.15 -2.58 -4.74
CA VAL A 120 -9.17 -3.41 -4.10
C VAL A 120 -10.53 -2.80 -4.36
N GLU A 121 -11.56 -3.61 -4.58
CA GLU A 121 -12.94 -3.12 -4.67
C GLU A 121 -13.31 -2.36 -3.38
N GLY A 122 -13.77 -1.11 -3.52
CA GLY A 122 -14.02 -0.23 -2.39
C GLY A 122 -15.50 -0.02 -2.04
N GLU A 123 -16.40 -0.48 -2.90
CA GLU A 123 -17.84 -0.18 -2.87
C GLU A 123 -18.50 -0.68 -1.59
N ARG A 124 -19.33 0.18 -0.98
CA ARG A 124 -19.86 -0.05 0.38
C ARG A 124 -20.93 -1.13 0.44
N GLU A 125 -21.62 -1.36 -0.67
CA GLU A 125 -22.60 -2.42 -0.84
C GLU A 125 -21.97 -3.81 -0.93
N ILE A 126 -20.69 -3.89 -1.31
CA ILE A 126 -19.95 -5.15 -1.35
C ILE A 126 -19.40 -5.46 0.06
N PRO A 127 -19.79 -6.58 0.69
CA PRO A 127 -19.24 -7.01 1.97
C PRO A 127 -17.71 -7.05 1.93
N LEU A 128 -17.04 -6.70 3.03
CA LEU A 128 -15.57 -6.60 3.04
C LEU A 128 -14.90 -7.90 2.58
N SER A 129 -15.41 -9.05 3.00
CA SER A 129 -14.89 -10.37 2.63
C SER A 129 -15.02 -10.66 1.13
N ASP A 130 -15.96 -10.04 0.44
CA ASP A 130 -16.35 -10.40 -0.93
C ASP A 130 -15.70 -9.46 -1.96
N ARG A 131 -14.96 -8.45 -1.48
CA ARG A 131 -14.22 -7.51 -2.32
C ARG A 131 -13.02 -8.20 -2.94
N HIS A 132 -12.82 -7.98 -4.23
CA HIS A 132 -11.73 -8.55 -5.00
C HIS A 132 -10.48 -7.66 -4.98
N VAL A 133 -9.32 -8.31 -5.05
CA VAL A 133 -8.04 -7.68 -5.31
C VAL A 133 -7.86 -7.51 -6.82
N GLY A 134 -7.51 -6.29 -7.25
CA GLY A 134 -7.25 -5.97 -8.65
C GLY A 134 -5.80 -6.25 -9.08
N VAL A 135 -5.50 -5.89 -10.33
CA VAL A 135 -4.16 -6.08 -10.91
C VAL A 135 -3.17 -5.12 -10.22
N PRO A 136 -2.02 -5.59 -9.72
CA PRO A 136 -1.01 -4.73 -9.11
C PRO A 136 -0.37 -3.78 -10.12
N LEU A 137 0.00 -2.58 -9.66
CA LEU A 137 0.72 -1.60 -10.46
C LEU A 137 1.95 -1.12 -9.70
N LEU A 138 3.13 -1.35 -10.27
CA LEU A 138 4.37 -0.80 -9.74
C LEU A 138 4.67 0.55 -10.39
N TRP A 139 4.72 1.59 -9.55
CA TRP A 139 4.77 2.98 -9.98
C TRP A 139 5.97 3.71 -9.38
N SER A 140 6.50 4.66 -10.14
CA SER A 140 7.41 5.71 -9.68
C SER A 140 6.95 7.03 -10.27
N PRO A 141 7.13 8.15 -9.54
CA PRO A 141 6.80 9.46 -10.07
C PRO A 141 7.66 9.74 -11.31
N ASN A 142 7.01 10.16 -12.38
CA ASN A 142 7.71 10.79 -13.48
C ASN A 142 8.20 12.20 -13.05
N GLN A 143 8.96 12.87 -13.90
CA GLN A 143 9.54 14.18 -13.59
C GLN A 143 8.49 15.24 -13.22
N GLU A 144 7.36 15.26 -13.90
CA GLU A 144 6.26 16.21 -13.63
C GLU A 144 5.59 15.91 -12.29
N GLN A 145 5.30 14.64 -12.02
CA GLN A 145 4.72 14.17 -10.76
C GLN A 145 5.66 14.46 -9.57
N GLU A 146 6.95 14.19 -9.70
CA GLU A 146 7.95 14.50 -8.67
C GLU A 146 7.98 16.01 -8.38
N GLN A 147 7.90 16.85 -9.42
CA GLN A 147 7.89 18.30 -9.25
C GLN A 147 6.61 18.80 -8.56
N LEU A 148 5.45 18.22 -8.89
CA LEU A 148 4.18 18.51 -8.22
C LEU A 148 4.25 18.15 -6.74
N LEU A 149 4.66 16.91 -6.42
CA LEU A 149 4.82 16.44 -5.05
C LEU A 149 5.79 17.32 -4.24
N ARG A 150 6.91 17.73 -4.87
CA ARG A 150 7.89 18.63 -4.26
C ARG A 150 7.33 20.01 -3.95
N ASN A 151 6.53 20.57 -4.87
CA ASN A 151 5.94 21.89 -4.70
C ASN A 151 4.90 21.85 -3.57
N ASP A 152 4.04 20.83 -3.55
CA ASP A 152 3.03 20.66 -2.51
C ASP A 152 3.66 20.45 -1.13
N TRP A 153 4.78 19.73 -1.05
CA TRP A 153 5.49 19.51 0.22
C TRP A 153 6.16 20.77 0.78
N LYS A 154 6.56 21.72 -0.07
CA LYS A 154 7.23 22.97 0.35
C LYS A 154 6.27 24.04 0.85
N ASN A 155 4.99 23.95 0.48
CA ASN A 155 3.95 24.93 0.82
C ASN A 155 3.41 24.69 2.22
#